data_AF-A0A2Z4UGB3-F1
#
_entry.id   AF-A0A2Z4UGB3-F1
#
_cell.length_a   1.000
_cell.length_b   1.000
_cell.length_c   1.000
_cell.angle_alpha   90.00
_cell.angle_beta   90.00
_cell.angle_gamma   90.00
#
_symmetry.space_group_name_H-M   'P 1'
#
loop_
_entity.id
_entity.type
_entity.pdbx_description
1 polymer ?
#
loop_
_entity_poly.entity_id
_entity_poly.type
_entity_poly.pdbx_seq_one_letter_code
_entity_poly.pdbx_strand_id
1 'polypeptide(L)'
;MQPPAKEQFGRLVVTKTDALRQFLSDLPPQAAVKLMDAVESGTLPATHLGLPIEEIRAALGSALAKMKGKRDGTLTDLRLFTAPFEDFLFDGERKEKEAGLIPRSSVEPIWNWITKELIPDTFPAMAVRIEKHIASGDKEALRAAVTVLLQAAGSAMTAAIERCDTDTKYANTTATRLGGYDVVADAREVADVFVILDEMQEMQESVPRHIRAFDDRMVSGVRDLYDDLYERDADRAIYLALAVMGRLDCPWQILRLARKVAQKNDDTMISRTDFSILGERLIRRLEMIASYFENLRPGLSDLEELHLQIIEFSELSKGITREIELLRIGNWGQRLLKARNVISTAISDEFAHYPKDLGAALPLQRIGGFGRSGPRRVDISHMPDEEKLSRIRRELKFVLKTKDLAQSIGAQAAFDKLLPEFEAYMVTYEDAILEEMRHCEADVADHAEAFLEFAAEVSEQLTGRAGAATLLKRGRVALQASA
;
A
#
# COMPACT_ATOMS: atom_id res chain seq x y z
N MET A 1 11.74 10.67 55.16
CA MET A 1 12.72 9.98 54.30
C MET A 1 11.98 9.42 53.11
N GLN A 2 11.97 10.14 51.99
CA GLN A 2 11.50 9.65 50.69
C GLN A 2 12.60 8.78 50.06
N PRO A 3 12.28 7.65 49.41
CA PRO A 3 13.28 6.89 48.68
C PRO A 3 13.61 7.61 47.35
N PRO A 4 14.86 7.51 46.85
CA PRO A 4 15.27 8.23 45.65
C PRO A 4 14.67 7.59 44.39
N ALA A 5 14.32 8.45 43.44
CA ALA A 5 13.82 8.09 42.12
C ALA A 5 14.84 7.25 41.35
N LYS A 6 14.39 6.09 40.83
CA LYS A 6 15.13 5.32 39.84
C LYS A 6 15.05 6.04 38.50
N GLU A 7 16.17 6.60 38.04
CA GLU A 7 16.36 7.01 36.65
C GLU A 7 16.22 5.78 35.75
N GLN A 8 15.09 5.67 35.05
CA GLN A 8 14.93 4.76 33.94
C GLN A 8 15.64 5.35 32.72
N PHE A 9 16.88 4.92 32.48
CA PHE A 9 17.50 5.04 31.16
C PHE A 9 16.73 4.14 30.19
N GLY A 10 15.77 4.72 29.48
CA GLY A 10 15.13 4.11 28.33
C GLY A 10 16.17 3.89 27.24
N ARG A 11 16.55 2.64 26.98
CA ARG A 11 17.21 2.25 25.73
C ARG A 11 16.25 2.59 24.60
N LEU A 12 16.57 3.60 23.78
CA LEU A 12 15.94 3.78 22.48
C LEU A 12 16.12 2.48 21.70
N VAL A 13 15.03 1.74 21.49
CA VAL A 13 15.00 0.66 20.51
C VAL A 13 15.08 1.33 19.15
N VAL A 14 16.28 1.37 18.56
CA VAL A 14 16.49 1.87 17.21
C VAL A 14 15.68 0.99 16.27
N THR A 15 14.65 1.56 15.63
CA THR A 15 13.86 0.81 14.66
C THR A 15 14.67 0.59 13.39
N LYS A 16 14.32 -0.43 12.59
CA LYS A 16 14.95 -0.68 11.28
C LYS A 16 14.88 0.57 10.37
N THR A 17 13.79 1.32 10.48
CA THR A 17 13.55 2.59 9.80
C THR A 17 14.52 3.68 10.26
N ASP A 18 14.77 3.80 11.56
CA ASP A 18 15.74 4.78 12.09
C ASP A 18 17.18 4.44 11.68
N ALA A 19 17.52 3.15 11.67
CA ALA A 19 18.82 2.69 11.19
C ALA A 19 19.02 3.02 9.69
N LEU A 20 17.97 2.88 8.88
CA LEU A 20 18.01 3.25 7.47
C LEU A 20 18.14 4.77 7.28
N ARG A 21 17.37 5.59 8.01
CA ARG A 21 17.50 7.06 7.95
C ARG A 21 18.93 7.51 8.29
N GLN A 22 19.51 6.92 9.34
CA GLN A 22 20.88 7.19 9.74
C GLN A 22 21.86 6.79 8.62
N PHE A 23 21.71 5.58 8.06
CA PHE A 23 22.53 5.11 6.95
C PHE A 23 22.49 6.05 5.75
N LEU A 24 21.30 6.51 5.35
CA LEU A 24 21.13 7.46 4.23
C LEU A 24 21.82 8.81 4.51
N SER A 25 21.77 9.29 5.76
CA SER A 25 22.42 10.55 6.16
C SER A 25 23.95 10.52 6.13
N ASP A 26 24.52 9.32 6.31
CA ASP A 26 25.96 9.06 6.35
C ASP A 26 26.53 8.62 5.01
N LEU A 27 25.71 8.54 3.95
CA LEU A 27 26.17 8.16 2.62
C LEU A 27 27.24 9.12 2.07
N PRO A 28 28.25 8.60 1.34
CA PRO A 28 29.14 9.43 0.57
C PRO A 28 28.36 10.33 -0.39
N PRO A 29 28.74 11.62 -0.56
CA PRO A 29 27.90 12.56 -1.30
C PRO A 29 27.62 12.15 -2.75
N GLN A 30 28.58 11.53 -3.44
CA GLN A 30 28.37 11.01 -4.80
C GLN A 30 27.40 9.81 -4.86
N ALA A 31 27.39 8.97 -3.82
CA ALA A 31 26.44 7.88 -3.70
C ALA A 31 25.03 8.40 -3.39
N ALA A 32 24.92 9.44 -2.55
CA ALA A 32 23.66 10.12 -2.26
C ALA A 32 23.05 10.77 -3.51
N VAL A 33 23.86 11.35 -4.41
CA VAL A 33 23.41 11.82 -5.72
C VAL A 33 22.85 10.67 -6.54
N LYS A 34 23.66 9.66 -6.86
CA LYS A 34 23.20 8.51 -7.68
C LYS A 34 21.93 7.84 -7.14
N LEU A 35 21.80 7.74 -5.82
CA LEU A 35 20.61 7.19 -5.19
C LEU A 35 19.39 8.11 -5.37
N MET A 36 19.57 9.42 -5.20
CA MET A 36 18.50 10.40 -5.48
C MET A 36 18.05 10.31 -6.93
N ASP A 37 19.00 10.27 -7.88
CA ASP A 37 18.73 10.20 -9.32
C ASP A 37 17.90 8.97 -9.65
N ALA A 38 18.30 7.81 -9.14
CA ALA A 38 17.61 6.56 -9.38
C ALA A 38 16.19 6.55 -8.80
N VAL A 39 16.00 7.17 -7.63
CA VAL A 39 14.68 7.26 -6.98
C VAL A 39 13.77 8.26 -7.70
N GLU A 40 14.29 9.44 -8.06
CA GLU A 40 13.51 10.47 -8.75
C GLU A 40 13.14 10.08 -10.19
N SER A 41 14.01 9.35 -10.89
CA SER A 41 13.72 8.78 -12.22
C SER A 41 12.80 7.56 -12.19
N GLY A 42 12.57 6.97 -11.01
CA GLY A 42 11.83 5.71 -10.87
C GLY A 42 12.62 4.45 -11.28
N THR A 43 13.92 4.57 -11.60
CA THR A 43 14.78 3.39 -11.82
C THR A 43 14.91 2.52 -10.56
N LEU A 44 14.88 3.16 -9.38
CA LEU A 44 14.79 2.51 -8.08
C LEU A 44 13.51 2.99 -7.36
N PRO A 45 12.45 2.17 -7.30
CA PRO A 45 11.25 2.50 -6.54
C PRO A 45 11.57 2.80 -5.06
N ALA A 46 11.01 3.87 -4.49
CA ALA A 46 11.20 4.20 -3.08
C ALA A 46 10.68 3.08 -2.15
N THR A 47 9.66 2.35 -2.60
CA THR A 47 9.11 1.17 -1.91
C THR A 47 10.17 0.09 -1.64
N HIS A 48 11.19 -0.06 -2.50
CA HIS A 48 12.29 -1.01 -2.28
C HIS A 48 13.18 -0.59 -1.09
N LEU A 49 13.21 0.70 -0.77
CA LEU A 49 13.91 1.23 0.40
C LEU A 49 13.00 1.20 1.65
N GLY A 50 11.70 0.94 1.51
CA GLY A 50 10.75 0.91 2.62
C GLY A 50 10.50 2.28 3.27
N LEU A 51 10.79 3.37 2.54
CA LEU A 51 10.58 4.74 2.98
C LEU A 51 9.85 5.53 1.87
N PRO A 52 8.95 6.46 2.22
CA PRO A 52 8.44 7.44 1.27
C PRO A 52 9.58 8.26 0.64
N ILE A 53 9.43 8.67 -0.62
CA ILE A 53 10.44 9.47 -1.34
C ILE A 53 10.84 10.75 -0.60
N GLU A 54 9.90 11.40 0.10
CA GLU A 54 10.18 12.60 0.89
C GLU A 54 11.06 12.31 2.12
N GLU A 55 10.86 11.16 2.76
CA GLU A 55 11.74 10.73 3.84
C GLU A 55 13.13 10.40 3.32
N ILE A 56 13.22 9.79 2.13
CA ILE A 56 14.49 9.54 1.45
C ILE A 56 15.17 10.88 1.13
N ARG A 57 14.44 11.86 0.59
CA ARG A 57 14.94 13.21 0.30
C ARG A 57 15.43 13.93 1.56
N ALA A 58 14.66 13.89 2.63
CA ALA A 58 15.05 14.48 3.91
C ALA A 58 16.30 13.81 4.49
N ALA A 59 16.35 12.47 4.48
CA ALA A 59 17.48 11.72 5.02
C ALA A 59 18.77 11.97 4.21
N LEU A 60 18.67 11.96 2.88
CA LEU A 60 19.79 12.25 1.97
C LEU A 60 20.21 13.72 1.98
N GLY A 61 19.34 14.64 2.41
CA GLY A 61 19.60 16.08 2.43
C GLY A 61 20.91 16.45 3.14
N SER A 62 21.20 15.80 4.26
CA SER A 62 22.44 16.02 5.02
C SER A 62 23.70 15.53 4.28
N ALA A 63 23.64 14.38 3.60
CA ALA A 63 24.72 13.87 2.76
C ALA A 63 24.94 14.76 1.53
N LEU A 64 23.85 15.21 0.89
CA LEU A 64 23.88 16.10 -0.27
C LEU A 64 24.38 17.51 0.08
N ALA A 65 24.17 17.99 1.30
CA ALA A 65 24.69 19.27 1.77
C ALA A 65 26.23 19.26 1.92
N LYS A 66 26.84 18.08 2.13
CA LYS A 66 28.31 17.92 2.25
C LYS A 66 29.02 18.01 0.89
N MET A 67 28.31 17.99 -0.25
CA MET A 67 28.93 18.17 -1.56
C MET A 67 29.49 19.59 -1.74
N LYS A 68 30.79 19.66 -2.05
CA LYS A 68 31.44 20.88 -2.56
C LYS A 68 31.60 20.75 -4.08
N GLY A 69 30.99 21.65 -4.86
CA GLY A 69 31.07 21.66 -6.33
C GLY A 69 29.71 21.79 -7.00
N LYS A 70 29.69 21.86 -8.35
CA LYS A 70 28.46 21.91 -9.15
C LYS A 70 27.69 20.61 -8.92
N ARG A 71 26.49 20.70 -8.35
CA ARG A 71 25.50 19.61 -8.43
C ARG A 71 25.16 19.44 -9.91
N ASP A 72 24.96 18.20 -10.35
CA ASP A 72 24.48 17.99 -11.72
C ASP A 72 23.19 18.83 -11.92
N GLY A 73 23.23 19.75 -12.89
CA GLY A 73 22.10 20.63 -13.20
C GLY A 73 20.88 19.82 -13.59
N THR A 74 21.10 18.66 -14.22
CA THR A 74 20.06 17.74 -14.72
C THR A 74 19.05 17.33 -13.64
N LEU A 75 19.51 17.10 -12.40
CA LEU A 75 18.61 16.75 -11.28
C LEU A 75 17.80 17.93 -10.79
N THR A 76 18.42 19.11 -10.78
CA THR A 76 17.73 20.33 -10.37
C THR A 76 16.68 20.68 -11.42
N ASP A 77 17.01 20.52 -12.70
CA ASP A 77 16.10 20.75 -13.81
C ASP A 77 14.95 19.75 -13.81
N LEU A 78 15.21 18.46 -13.58
CA LEU A 78 14.17 17.44 -13.50
C LEU A 78 13.22 17.68 -12.31
N ARG A 79 13.73 18.15 -11.18
CA ARG A 79 12.90 18.51 -10.01
C ARG A 79 12.05 19.75 -10.26
N LEU A 80 12.60 20.77 -10.90
CA LEU A 80 11.84 21.96 -11.31
C LEU A 80 10.78 21.60 -12.35
N PHE A 81 11.09 20.67 -13.26
CA PHE A 81 10.16 20.13 -14.24
C PHE A 81 9.02 19.35 -13.60
N THR A 82 9.32 18.45 -12.66
CA THR A 82 8.31 17.59 -12.03
C THR A 82 7.48 18.29 -10.97
N ALA A 83 7.96 19.37 -10.37
CA ALA A 83 7.30 20.04 -9.24
C ALA A 83 5.79 20.32 -9.45
N PRO A 84 5.30 20.83 -10.60
CA PRO A 84 3.89 21.12 -10.79
C PRO A 84 2.99 19.88 -10.85
N PHE A 85 3.52 18.74 -11.27
CA PHE A 85 2.77 17.50 -11.41
C PHE A 85 3.28 16.40 -10.46
N GLU A 86 4.05 16.78 -9.44
CA GLU A 86 4.66 15.84 -8.52
C GLU A 86 3.62 15.04 -7.72
N ASP A 87 2.46 15.66 -7.48
CA ASP A 87 1.32 15.06 -6.76
C ASP A 87 0.64 13.94 -7.55
N PHE A 88 0.93 13.79 -8.85
CA PHE A 88 0.43 12.68 -9.67
C PHE A 88 1.42 11.50 -9.73
N LEU A 89 2.66 11.69 -9.26
CA LEU A 89 3.73 10.71 -9.41
C LEU A 89 3.63 9.57 -8.39
N PHE A 90 3.79 8.34 -8.87
CA PHE A 90 3.87 7.17 -8.01
C PHE A 90 4.94 6.17 -8.48
N ASP A 91 5.32 5.28 -7.57
CA ASP A 91 6.29 4.22 -7.82
C ASP A 91 5.57 2.90 -8.09
N GLY A 92 5.94 2.23 -9.18
CA GLY A 92 5.44 0.91 -9.54
C GLY A 92 4.91 0.83 -10.96
N GLU A 93 4.40 -0.34 -11.30
CA GLU A 93 3.75 -0.59 -12.58
C GLU A 93 2.25 -0.35 -12.47
N ARG A 94 1.63 0.09 -13.57
CA ARG A 94 0.17 0.10 -13.73
C ARG A 94 -0.22 -0.87 -14.83
N LYS A 95 -1.39 -1.51 -14.66
CA LYS A 95 -1.95 -2.40 -15.68
C LYS A 95 -2.58 -1.62 -16.84
N GLU A 96 -3.15 -0.46 -16.55
CA GLU A 96 -3.85 0.40 -17.51
C GLU A 96 -3.67 1.87 -17.14
N LYS A 97 -3.92 2.77 -18.10
CA LYS A 97 -3.91 4.22 -17.85
C LYS A 97 -5.06 4.63 -16.92
N GLU A 98 -4.69 5.27 -15.83
CA GLU A 98 -5.59 5.93 -14.87
C GLU A 98 -5.26 7.42 -14.81
N ALA A 99 -6.29 8.26 -14.72
CA ALA A 99 -6.10 9.71 -14.73
C ALA A 99 -5.49 10.22 -13.42
N GLY A 100 -4.54 11.14 -13.55
CA GLY A 100 -3.85 11.72 -12.39
C GLY A 100 -3.00 10.72 -11.61
N LEU A 101 -2.58 9.64 -12.28
CA LEU A 101 -1.69 8.62 -11.75
C LEU A 101 -0.60 8.34 -12.80
N ILE A 102 0.56 8.97 -12.62
CA ILE A 102 1.68 8.96 -13.56
C ILE A 102 2.85 8.16 -12.95
N PRO A 103 3.24 7.02 -13.53
CA PRO A 103 4.41 6.28 -13.07
C PRO A 103 5.67 7.14 -13.18
N ARG A 104 6.57 7.11 -12.20
CA ARG A 104 7.85 7.82 -12.31
C ARG A 104 8.67 7.41 -13.54
N SER A 105 8.52 6.16 -13.99
CA SER A 105 9.13 5.67 -15.22
C SER A 105 8.70 6.43 -16.48
N SER A 106 7.57 7.13 -16.46
CA SER A 106 7.12 8.02 -17.56
C SER A 106 7.88 9.35 -17.60
N VAL A 107 8.49 9.80 -16.48
CA VAL A 107 9.08 11.14 -16.35
C VAL A 107 10.26 11.32 -17.29
N GLU A 108 11.21 10.39 -17.29
CA GLU A 108 12.42 10.51 -18.12
C GLU A 108 12.13 10.47 -19.64
N PRO A 109 11.27 9.58 -20.16
CA PRO A 109 10.84 9.64 -21.56
C PRO A 109 10.21 10.98 -21.94
N ILE A 110 9.31 11.51 -21.10
CA ILE A 110 8.63 12.79 -21.35
C ILE A 110 9.65 13.95 -21.33
N TRP A 111 10.52 13.98 -20.33
CA TRP A 111 11.58 14.99 -20.21
C TRP A 111 12.51 15.00 -21.44
N ASN A 112 12.95 13.83 -21.89
CA ASN A 112 13.78 13.69 -23.07
C ASN A 112 13.07 14.15 -24.35
N TRP A 113 11.78 13.85 -24.47
CA TRP A 113 10.98 14.29 -25.61
C TRP A 113 10.86 15.82 -25.70
N ILE A 114 10.62 16.49 -24.57
CA ILE A 114 10.55 17.95 -24.51
C ILE A 114 11.89 18.56 -24.87
N THR A 115 12.95 18.16 -24.17
CA THR A 115 14.27 18.81 -24.24
C THR A 115 15.03 18.54 -25.53
N LYS A 116 14.86 17.35 -26.12
CA LYS A 116 15.61 16.96 -27.33
C LYS A 116 14.85 17.21 -28.63
N GLU A 117 13.53 17.39 -28.59
CA GLU A 117 12.72 17.43 -29.81
C GLU A 117 11.68 18.54 -29.88
N LEU A 118 10.94 18.80 -28.80
CA LEU A 118 9.90 19.81 -28.84
C LEU A 118 10.46 21.23 -28.76
N ILE A 119 11.46 21.44 -27.91
CA ILE A 119 12.09 22.75 -27.69
C ILE A 119 13.63 22.70 -27.65
N PRO A 120 14.30 22.03 -28.62
CA PRO A 120 15.75 21.77 -28.56
C PRO A 120 16.60 23.05 -28.57
N ASP A 121 16.13 24.11 -29.22
CA ASP A 121 16.85 25.38 -29.29
C ASP A 121 16.57 26.30 -28.09
N THR A 122 15.38 26.19 -27.51
CA THR A 122 14.94 27.06 -26.41
C THR A 122 15.44 26.53 -25.06
N PHE A 123 15.44 25.21 -24.87
CA PHE A 123 15.79 24.59 -23.61
C PHE A 123 17.20 24.96 -23.11
N PRO A 124 18.28 24.87 -23.91
CA PRO A 124 19.63 25.19 -23.42
C PRO A 124 19.78 26.63 -22.93
N ALA A 125 19.16 27.59 -23.62
CA ALA A 125 19.20 29.00 -23.22
C ALA A 125 18.47 29.24 -21.88
N MET A 126 17.33 28.57 -21.68
CA MET A 126 16.55 28.69 -20.46
C MET A 126 17.22 27.98 -19.27
N ALA A 127 17.81 26.81 -19.50
CA ALA A 127 18.57 26.08 -18.49
C ALA A 127 19.72 26.93 -17.92
N VAL A 128 20.50 27.59 -18.78
CA VAL A 128 21.57 28.51 -18.35
C VAL A 128 21.02 29.67 -17.49
N ARG A 129 19.84 30.20 -17.83
CA ARG A 129 19.20 31.26 -17.05
C ARG A 129 18.73 30.76 -15.69
N ILE A 130 18.14 29.57 -15.62
CA ILE A 130 17.72 28.92 -14.37
C ILE A 130 18.93 28.67 -13.47
N GLU A 131 20.01 28.09 -13.99
CA GLU A 131 21.27 27.87 -13.26
C GLU A 131 21.82 29.18 -12.66
N LYS A 132 21.78 30.27 -13.44
CA LYS A 132 22.21 31.59 -12.97
C LYS A 132 21.36 32.09 -11.80
N HIS A 133 20.03 31.98 -11.89
CA HIS A 133 19.15 32.43 -10.82
C HIS A 133 19.31 31.59 -9.55
N ILE A 134 19.48 30.27 -9.68
CA ILE A 134 19.83 29.37 -8.57
C ILE A 134 21.13 29.83 -7.89
N ALA A 135 22.19 30.08 -8.67
CA ALA A 135 23.49 30.50 -8.14
C ALA A 135 23.43 31.86 -7.43
N SER A 136 22.57 32.76 -7.91
CA SER A 136 22.37 34.09 -7.31
C SER A 136 21.46 34.09 -6.07
N GLY A 137 20.67 33.02 -5.85
CA GLY A 137 19.68 32.95 -4.78
C GLY A 137 18.42 33.80 -5.02
N ASP A 138 18.24 34.35 -6.23
CA ASP A 138 17.08 35.15 -6.62
C ASP A 138 15.87 34.26 -6.89
N LYS A 139 15.04 34.08 -5.86
CA LYS A 139 13.88 33.18 -5.90
C LYS A 139 12.78 33.66 -6.84
N GLU A 140 12.56 34.96 -6.94
CA GLU A 140 11.50 35.53 -7.77
C GLU A 140 11.85 35.39 -9.25
N ALA A 141 13.10 35.73 -9.62
CA ALA A 141 13.56 35.55 -10.99
C ALA A 141 13.70 34.07 -11.37
N LEU A 142 14.04 33.19 -10.42
CA LEU A 142 14.02 31.74 -10.62
C LEU A 142 12.60 31.26 -10.94
N ARG A 143 11.60 31.64 -10.12
CA ARG A 143 10.19 31.26 -10.33
C ARG A 143 9.72 31.71 -11.72
N ALA A 144 9.98 32.97 -12.08
CA ALA A 144 9.59 33.50 -13.39
C ALA A 144 10.27 32.75 -14.55
N ALA A 145 11.57 32.44 -14.45
CA ALA A 145 12.29 31.72 -15.50
C ALA A 145 11.76 30.27 -15.68
N VAL A 146 11.43 29.60 -14.57
CA VAL A 146 10.84 28.26 -14.59
C VAL A 146 9.43 28.30 -15.19
N THR A 147 8.57 29.23 -14.78
CA THR A 147 7.23 29.40 -15.35
C THR A 147 7.29 29.56 -16.88
N VAL A 148 8.17 30.42 -17.39
CA VAL A 148 8.34 30.62 -18.84
C VAL A 148 8.77 29.33 -19.54
N LEU A 149 9.71 28.57 -18.96
CA LEU A 149 10.14 27.28 -19.53
C LEU A 149 8.98 26.29 -19.62
N LEU A 150 8.22 26.15 -18.53
CA LEU A 150 7.15 25.16 -18.42
C LEU A 150 5.95 25.53 -19.30
N GLN A 151 5.60 26.81 -19.43
CA GLN A 151 4.57 27.27 -20.36
C GLN A 151 4.97 27.03 -21.83
N ALA A 152 6.24 27.26 -22.18
CA ALA A 152 6.75 26.96 -23.51
C ALA A 152 6.73 25.45 -23.80
N ALA A 153 7.13 24.64 -22.81
CA ALA A 153 7.05 23.18 -22.90
C ALA A 153 5.60 22.70 -23.06
N GLY A 154 4.68 23.18 -22.21
CA GLY A 154 3.26 22.85 -22.28
C GLY A 154 2.65 23.16 -23.64
N SER A 155 2.90 24.38 -24.16
CA SER A 155 2.44 24.77 -25.50
C SER A 155 2.95 23.85 -26.61
N ALA A 156 4.24 23.49 -26.57
CA ALA A 156 4.85 22.60 -27.56
C ALA A 156 4.33 21.16 -27.44
N MET A 157 4.10 20.68 -26.21
CA MET A 157 3.52 19.37 -25.95
C MET A 157 2.09 19.29 -26.46
N THR A 158 1.24 20.27 -26.14
CA THR A 158 -0.15 20.32 -26.60
C THR A 158 -0.23 20.25 -28.13
N ALA A 159 0.55 21.08 -28.84
CA ALA A 159 0.57 21.06 -30.30
C ALA A 159 1.04 19.70 -30.88
N ALA A 160 2.03 19.06 -30.25
CA ALA A 160 2.49 17.74 -30.67
C ALA A 160 1.43 16.65 -30.41
N ILE A 161 0.70 16.75 -29.31
CA ILE A 161 -0.35 15.80 -28.93
C ILE A 161 -1.59 15.93 -29.83
N GLU A 162 -2.01 17.16 -30.15
CA GLU A 162 -3.07 17.41 -31.14
C GLU A 162 -2.70 16.84 -32.52
N ARG A 163 -1.42 16.87 -32.88
CA ARG A 163 -0.93 16.20 -34.08
C ARG A 163 -1.02 14.68 -33.97
N CYS A 164 -0.77 14.08 -32.80
CA CYS A 164 -1.00 12.65 -32.61
C CYS A 164 -2.47 12.26 -32.84
N ASP A 165 -3.42 13.12 -32.49
CA ASP A 165 -4.86 12.85 -32.69
C ASP A 165 -5.27 12.84 -34.17
N THR A 166 -4.52 13.53 -35.03
CA THR A 166 -4.85 13.70 -36.46
C THR A 166 -3.93 12.93 -37.42
N ASP A 167 -2.70 12.61 -37.01
CA ASP A 167 -1.70 11.90 -37.81
C ASP A 167 -1.31 10.57 -37.12
N THR A 168 -1.93 9.47 -37.56
CA THR A 168 -1.69 8.13 -37.01
C THR A 168 -0.23 7.68 -37.13
N LYS A 169 0.51 8.12 -38.16
CA LYS A 169 1.93 7.75 -38.32
C LYS A 169 2.78 8.48 -37.29
N TYR A 170 2.49 9.77 -37.08
CA TYR A 170 3.13 10.56 -36.03
C TYR A 170 2.80 10.02 -34.63
N ALA A 171 1.55 9.63 -34.38
CA ALA A 171 1.13 9.00 -33.12
C ALA A 171 1.91 7.72 -32.81
N ASN A 172 1.99 6.79 -33.76
CA ASN A 172 2.74 5.53 -33.58
C ASN A 172 4.24 5.76 -33.34
N THR A 173 4.83 6.72 -34.05
CA THR A 173 6.25 7.09 -33.88
C THR A 173 6.50 7.67 -32.49
N THR A 174 5.60 8.55 -32.03
CA THR A 174 5.69 9.19 -30.71
C THR A 174 5.48 8.17 -29.59
N ALA A 175 4.49 7.30 -29.71
CA ALA A 175 4.24 6.21 -28.76
C ALA A 175 5.45 5.27 -28.65
N THR A 176 6.05 4.87 -29.77
CA THR A 176 7.24 4.00 -29.78
C THR A 176 8.40 4.64 -29.03
N ARG A 177 8.58 5.95 -29.21
CA ARG A 177 9.65 6.71 -28.58
C ARG A 177 9.45 6.92 -27.08
N LEU A 178 8.22 7.24 -26.67
CA LEU A 178 7.88 7.47 -25.27
C LEU A 178 7.75 6.16 -24.46
N GLY A 179 7.71 5.01 -25.13
CA GLY A 179 7.60 3.70 -24.46
C GLY A 179 6.18 3.15 -24.39
N GLY A 180 5.23 3.75 -25.11
CA GLY A 180 3.86 3.28 -25.27
C GLY A 180 2.83 4.39 -25.34
N TYR A 181 1.60 4.05 -25.74
CA TYR A 181 0.47 4.98 -25.77
C TYR A 181 0.08 5.48 -24.36
N ASP A 182 0.29 4.66 -23.36
CA ASP A 182 0.10 5.01 -21.95
C ASP A 182 1.00 6.18 -21.52
N VAL A 183 2.26 6.21 -21.98
CA VAL A 183 3.19 7.32 -21.68
C VAL A 183 2.84 8.56 -22.49
N VAL A 184 2.28 8.42 -23.70
CA VAL A 184 1.71 9.55 -24.47
C VAL A 184 0.54 10.17 -23.70
N ALA A 185 -0.32 9.35 -23.10
CA ALA A 185 -1.43 9.83 -22.27
C ALA A 185 -0.92 10.54 -21.01
N ASP A 186 0.14 10.04 -20.37
CA ASP A 186 0.78 10.77 -19.26
C ASP A 186 1.36 12.11 -19.71
N ALA A 187 1.98 12.16 -20.88
CA ALA A 187 2.49 13.40 -21.45
C ALA A 187 1.37 14.42 -21.70
N ARG A 188 0.16 13.96 -22.06
CA ARG A 188 -1.04 14.82 -22.18
C ARG A 188 -1.44 15.43 -20.85
N GLU A 189 -1.48 14.63 -19.78
CA GLU A 189 -1.78 15.15 -18.44
C GLU A 189 -0.73 16.15 -17.96
N VAL A 190 0.56 15.89 -18.19
CA VAL A 190 1.63 16.83 -17.89
C VAL A 190 1.46 18.14 -18.66
N ALA A 191 1.12 18.08 -19.95
CA ALA A 191 0.85 19.26 -20.77
C ALA A 191 -0.35 20.05 -20.23
N ASP A 192 -1.45 19.38 -19.88
CA ASP A 192 -2.62 20.04 -19.31
C ASP A 192 -2.31 20.73 -17.97
N VAL A 193 -1.51 20.10 -17.10
CA VAL A 193 -1.06 20.73 -15.85
C VAL A 193 -0.19 21.96 -16.12
N PHE A 194 0.65 21.95 -17.15
CA PHE A 194 1.44 23.14 -17.52
C PHE A 194 0.59 24.28 -18.09
N VAL A 195 -0.57 23.99 -18.68
CA VAL A 195 -1.51 25.04 -19.11
C VAL A 195 -2.11 25.77 -17.90
N ILE A 196 -2.41 25.04 -16.82
CA ILE A 196 -2.97 25.60 -15.56
C ILE A 196 -1.91 25.78 -14.47
N LEU A 197 -0.68 26.12 -14.87
CA LEU A 197 0.49 26.11 -13.99
C LEU A 197 0.32 27.01 -12.76
N ASP A 198 -0.25 28.20 -12.94
CA ASP A 198 -0.39 29.18 -11.86
C ASP A 198 -1.40 28.70 -10.81
N GLU A 199 -2.53 28.12 -11.23
CA GLU A 199 -3.56 27.57 -10.32
C GLU A 199 -3.06 26.31 -9.63
N MET A 200 -2.31 25.48 -10.34
CA MET A 200 -1.66 24.33 -9.74
C MET A 200 -0.69 24.80 -8.65
N GLN A 201 0.18 25.77 -8.93
CA GLN A 201 1.10 26.32 -7.92
C GLN A 201 0.36 26.94 -6.73
N GLU A 202 -0.72 27.69 -6.97
CA GLU A 202 -1.55 28.25 -5.89
C GLU A 202 -2.16 27.17 -5.00
N MET A 203 -2.70 26.10 -5.61
CA MET A 203 -3.17 24.92 -4.87
C MET A 203 -2.03 24.29 -4.07
N GLN A 204 -0.87 24.10 -4.69
CA GLN A 204 0.27 23.46 -4.05
C GLN A 204 0.84 24.28 -2.88
N GLU A 205 0.74 25.61 -2.93
CA GLU A 205 1.15 26.55 -1.87
C GLU A 205 0.12 26.64 -0.74
N SER A 206 -1.17 26.57 -1.05
CA SER A 206 -2.27 26.70 -0.09
C SER A 206 -2.63 25.40 0.63
N VAL A 207 -2.37 24.24 -0.01
CA VAL A 207 -2.69 22.91 0.51
C VAL A 207 -1.42 22.21 0.99
N PRO A 208 -1.38 21.64 2.21
CA PRO A 208 -0.22 20.87 2.68
C PRO A 208 0.08 19.67 1.77
N ARG A 209 1.37 19.35 1.61
CA ARG A 209 1.83 18.20 0.81
C ARG A 209 1.41 16.83 1.38
N HIS A 210 1.14 16.76 2.69
CA HIS A 210 0.63 15.57 3.37
C HIS A 210 -0.61 15.92 4.19
N ILE A 211 -1.74 15.30 3.84
CA ILE A 211 -3.05 15.60 4.41
C ILE A 211 -3.57 14.34 5.12
N ARG A 212 -3.44 14.35 6.45
CA ARG A 212 -4.04 13.33 7.33
C ARG A 212 -5.56 13.46 7.44
N ALA A 213 -6.02 14.71 7.48
CA ALA A 213 -7.43 15.05 7.67
C ALA A 213 -7.82 16.17 6.70
N PHE A 214 -8.64 15.82 5.72
CA PHE A 214 -9.25 16.75 4.78
C PHE A 214 -10.54 17.29 5.37
N ASP A 215 -10.41 18.27 6.26
CA ASP A 215 -11.52 18.88 7.00
C ASP A 215 -12.36 19.85 6.16
N ASP A 216 -13.52 20.27 6.70
CA ASP A 216 -14.47 21.09 5.96
C ASP A 216 -13.90 22.43 5.48
N ARG A 217 -12.93 23.01 6.21
CA ARG A 217 -12.26 24.26 5.84
C ARG A 217 -11.35 24.03 4.65
N MET A 218 -10.54 22.96 4.66
CA MET A 218 -9.68 22.61 3.54
C MET A 218 -10.50 22.22 2.31
N VAL A 219 -11.58 21.46 2.50
CA VAL A 219 -12.51 21.10 1.42
C VAL A 219 -13.17 22.35 0.82
N SER A 220 -13.53 23.36 1.63
CA SER A 220 -13.99 24.66 1.12
C SER A 220 -12.92 25.35 0.28
N GLY A 221 -11.70 25.51 0.80
CA GLY A 221 -10.65 26.23 0.08
C GLY A 221 -10.29 25.56 -1.26
N VAL A 222 -10.21 24.23 -1.29
CA VAL A 222 -9.96 23.48 -2.54
C VAL A 222 -11.15 23.61 -3.50
N ARG A 223 -12.39 23.63 -2.99
CA ARG A 223 -13.56 23.88 -3.82
C ARG A 223 -13.51 25.27 -4.45
N ASP A 224 -13.16 26.30 -3.71
CA ASP A 224 -13.13 27.67 -4.23
C ASP A 224 -12.10 27.77 -5.38
N LEU A 225 -10.90 27.21 -5.20
CA LEU A 225 -9.88 27.10 -6.26
C LEU A 225 -10.37 26.31 -7.49
N TYR A 226 -11.12 25.22 -7.25
CA TYR A 226 -11.70 24.43 -8.32
C TYR A 226 -12.78 25.22 -9.09
N ASP A 227 -13.71 25.85 -8.38
CA ASP A 227 -14.82 26.60 -8.97
C ASP A 227 -14.27 27.77 -9.82
N ASP A 228 -13.26 28.50 -9.32
CA ASP A 228 -12.57 29.58 -10.04
C ASP A 228 -11.91 29.09 -11.34
N LEU A 229 -11.21 27.94 -11.31
CA LEU A 229 -10.61 27.36 -12.50
C LEU A 229 -11.68 26.81 -13.45
N TYR A 230 -12.74 26.20 -12.93
CA TYR A 230 -13.81 25.60 -13.73
C TYR A 230 -14.55 26.64 -14.59
N GLU A 231 -14.76 27.86 -14.07
CA GLU A 231 -15.35 28.96 -14.85
C GLU A 231 -14.51 29.35 -16.06
N ARG A 232 -13.18 29.15 -16.00
CA ARG A 232 -12.24 29.50 -17.06
C ARG A 232 -11.92 28.34 -18.00
N ASP A 233 -11.67 27.16 -17.43
CA ASP A 233 -11.20 25.96 -18.12
C ASP A 233 -11.72 24.69 -17.42
N ALA A 234 -12.99 24.38 -17.69
CA ALA A 234 -13.70 23.24 -17.11
C ALA A 234 -13.01 21.90 -17.37
N ASP A 235 -12.38 21.72 -18.54
CA ASP A 235 -11.74 20.46 -18.94
C ASP A 235 -10.51 20.14 -18.07
N ARG A 236 -9.82 21.17 -17.56
CA ARG A 236 -8.60 21.02 -16.74
C ARG A 236 -8.82 21.17 -15.24
N ALA A 237 -9.96 21.69 -14.81
CA ALA A 237 -10.26 21.91 -13.40
C ALA A 237 -10.11 20.64 -12.54
N ILE A 238 -10.44 19.48 -13.10
CA ILE A 238 -10.36 18.19 -12.42
C ILE A 238 -8.93 17.83 -11.95
N TYR A 239 -7.90 18.35 -12.61
CA TYR A 239 -6.52 18.08 -12.23
C TYR A 239 -6.15 18.67 -10.87
N LEU A 240 -6.80 19.74 -10.41
CA LEU A 240 -6.63 20.24 -9.04
C LEU A 240 -7.12 19.21 -8.01
N ALA A 241 -8.30 18.62 -8.24
CA ALA A 241 -8.84 17.60 -7.36
C ALA A 241 -7.99 16.31 -7.36
N LEU A 242 -7.49 15.91 -8.52
CA LEU A 242 -6.59 14.75 -8.66
C LEU A 242 -5.23 15.00 -7.98
N ALA A 243 -4.67 16.21 -8.05
CA ALA A 243 -3.45 16.56 -7.33
C ALA A 243 -3.67 16.56 -5.81
N VAL A 244 -4.79 17.12 -5.33
CA VAL A 244 -5.14 17.05 -3.90
C VAL A 244 -5.30 15.60 -3.45
N MET A 245 -5.90 14.73 -4.28
CA MET A 245 -6.02 13.30 -3.98
C MET A 245 -4.64 12.64 -3.76
N GLY A 246 -3.61 13.04 -4.53
CA GLY A 246 -2.24 12.57 -4.35
C GLY A 246 -1.55 13.03 -3.06
N ARG A 247 -2.06 14.08 -2.41
CA ARG A 247 -1.57 14.60 -1.12
C ARG A 247 -2.25 13.97 0.10
N LEU A 248 -3.31 13.19 -0.09
CA LEU A 248 -4.08 12.57 0.99
C LEU A 248 -3.40 11.29 1.49
N ASP A 249 -3.18 11.19 2.80
CA ASP A 249 -2.80 9.93 3.45
C ASP A 249 -3.93 8.88 3.31
N CYS A 250 -5.17 9.36 3.22
CA CYS A 250 -6.38 8.56 3.06
C CYS A 250 -7.12 9.00 1.78
N PRO A 251 -6.85 8.41 0.60
CA PRO A 251 -7.29 8.94 -0.68
C PRO A 251 -8.82 9.02 -0.83
N TRP A 252 -9.59 8.19 -0.12
CA TRP A 252 -11.06 8.26 -0.11
C TRP A 252 -11.62 9.57 0.44
N GLN A 253 -10.85 10.31 1.26
CA GLN A 253 -11.31 11.60 1.79
C GLN A 253 -11.59 12.61 0.67
N ILE A 254 -11.01 12.45 -0.53
CA ILE A 254 -11.31 13.32 -1.68
C ILE A 254 -12.80 13.33 -2.04
N LEU A 255 -13.53 12.26 -1.72
CA LEU A 255 -14.97 12.18 -1.97
C LEU A 255 -15.76 13.24 -1.19
N ARG A 256 -15.18 13.84 -0.13
CA ARG A 256 -15.75 15.03 0.54
C ARG A 256 -15.84 16.22 -0.39
N LEU A 257 -14.82 16.44 -1.22
CA LEU A 257 -14.84 17.49 -2.26
C LEU A 257 -15.88 17.16 -3.31
N ALA A 258 -15.89 15.93 -3.82
CA ALA A 258 -16.88 15.49 -4.80
C ALA A 258 -18.32 15.74 -4.34
N ARG A 259 -18.66 15.39 -3.09
CA ARG A 259 -19.98 15.67 -2.51
C ARG A 259 -20.27 17.16 -2.42
N LYS A 260 -19.29 17.96 -2.00
CA LYS A 260 -19.46 19.40 -1.80
C LYS A 260 -19.67 20.15 -3.11
N VAL A 261 -18.95 19.78 -4.16
CA VAL A 261 -19.08 20.40 -5.49
C VAL A 261 -20.33 19.89 -6.20
N ALA A 262 -20.57 18.57 -6.22
CA ALA A 262 -21.75 18.00 -6.85
C ALA A 262 -23.07 18.30 -6.11
N GLN A 263 -23.00 18.66 -4.82
CA GLN A 263 -24.15 18.79 -3.92
C GLN A 263 -25.00 17.50 -3.88
N LYS A 264 -24.32 16.35 -3.93
CA LYS A 264 -24.91 15.00 -3.92
C LYS A 264 -24.12 14.13 -2.96
N ASN A 265 -24.76 13.12 -2.38
CA ASN A 265 -24.15 12.26 -1.37
C ASN A 265 -24.04 10.78 -1.79
N ASP A 266 -24.71 10.38 -2.87
CA ASP A 266 -24.75 8.99 -3.34
C ASP A 266 -23.89 8.76 -4.59
N ASP A 267 -23.44 7.51 -4.77
CA ASP A 267 -22.57 7.12 -5.88
C ASP A 267 -23.22 7.30 -7.26
N THR A 268 -24.52 7.02 -7.39
CA THR A 268 -25.20 7.11 -8.69
C THR A 268 -25.28 8.50 -9.28
N MET A 269 -25.36 9.52 -8.40
CA MET A 269 -25.40 10.91 -8.82
C MET A 269 -24.00 11.47 -9.05
N ILE A 270 -23.04 11.16 -8.16
CA ILE A 270 -21.65 11.62 -8.32
C ILE A 270 -21.02 11.01 -9.57
N SER A 271 -21.33 9.76 -9.91
CA SER A 271 -20.80 9.09 -11.11
C SER A 271 -21.25 9.73 -12.42
N ARG A 272 -22.21 10.67 -12.40
CA ARG A 272 -22.68 11.44 -13.57
C ARG A 272 -22.06 12.84 -13.67
N THR A 273 -21.11 13.14 -12.81
CA THR A 273 -20.38 14.42 -12.79
C THR A 273 -18.93 14.21 -13.21
N ASP A 274 -18.20 15.31 -13.45
CA ASP A 274 -16.76 15.28 -13.77
C ASP A 274 -15.92 14.68 -12.61
N PHE A 275 -16.46 14.69 -11.37
CA PHE A 275 -15.84 14.06 -10.20
C PHE A 275 -15.95 12.53 -10.18
N SER A 276 -16.65 11.92 -11.14
CA SER A 276 -16.74 10.47 -11.29
C SER A 276 -15.37 9.80 -11.33
N ILE A 277 -14.38 10.47 -11.95
CA ILE A 277 -13.02 9.97 -12.10
C ILE A 277 -12.31 9.67 -10.77
N LEU A 278 -12.63 10.42 -9.71
CA LEU A 278 -12.05 10.21 -8.38
C LEU A 278 -12.57 8.92 -7.74
N GLY A 279 -13.88 8.68 -7.84
CA GLY A 279 -14.49 7.44 -7.38
C GLY A 279 -14.05 6.25 -8.21
N GLU A 280 -13.99 6.41 -9.53
CA GLU A 280 -13.49 5.38 -10.46
C GLU A 280 -12.08 4.90 -10.09
N ARG A 281 -11.16 5.82 -9.78
CA ARG A 281 -9.79 5.49 -9.34
C ARG A 281 -9.78 4.67 -8.04
N LEU A 282 -10.59 5.05 -7.06
CA LEU A 282 -10.71 4.31 -5.79
C LEU A 282 -11.29 2.90 -5.99
N ILE A 283 -12.32 2.77 -6.83
CA ILE A 283 -12.94 1.47 -7.12
C ILE A 283 -12.00 0.58 -7.93
N ARG A 284 -11.29 1.13 -8.93
CA ARG A 284 -10.26 0.38 -9.67
C ARG A 284 -9.16 -0.13 -8.73
N ARG A 285 -8.73 0.65 -7.73
CA ARG A 285 -7.78 0.17 -6.73
C ARG A 285 -8.30 -1.05 -5.97
N LEU A 286 -9.55 -1.02 -5.52
CA LEU A 286 -10.19 -2.18 -4.88
C LEU A 286 -10.26 -3.41 -5.81
N GLU A 287 -10.58 -3.20 -7.09
CA GLU A 287 -10.61 -4.29 -8.08
C GLU A 287 -9.23 -4.85 -8.38
N MET A 288 -8.19 -4.00 -8.43
CA MET A 288 -6.81 -4.44 -8.57
C MET A 288 -6.38 -5.32 -7.38
N ILE A 289 -6.70 -4.88 -6.15
CA ILE A 289 -6.44 -5.69 -4.96
C ILE A 289 -7.20 -7.02 -5.06
N ALA A 290 -8.50 -7.00 -5.40
CA ALA A 290 -9.28 -8.23 -5.56
C ALA A 290 -8.72 -9.16 -6.64
N SER A 291 -8.17 -8.63 -7.75
CA SER A 291 -7.54 -9.43 -8.82
C SER A 291 -6.32 -10.22 -8.35
N TYR A 292 -5.65 -9.77 -7.29
CA TYR A 292 -4.58 -10.53 -6.64
C TYR A 292 -5.11 -11.86 -6.07
N PHE A 293 -6.35 -11.87 -5.57
CA PHE A 293 -6.98 -13.04 -4.95
C PHE A 293 -7.51 -14.07 -5.96
N GLU A 294 -7.71 -13.70 -7.23
CA GLU A 294 -8.28 -14.60 -8.25
C GLU A 294 -7.36 -15.76 -8.61
N ASN A 295 -6.04 -15.60 -8.46
CA ASN A 295 -5.04 -16.57 -8.90
C ASN A 295 -4.29 -17.25 -7.75
N LEU A 296 -4.83 -17.15 -6.53
CA LEU A 296 -4.22 -17.77 -5.36
C LEU A 296 -4.28 -19.29 -5.45
N ARG A 297 -3.23 -19.92 -4.93
CA ARG A 297 -3.16 -21.37 -4.77
C ARG A 297 -3.23 -21.67 -3.28
N PRO A 298 -4.39 -22.11 -2.76
CA PRO A 298 -4.57 -22.40 -1.34
C PRO A 298 -3.41 -23.23 -0.77
N GLY A 299 -2.82 -22.77 0.34
CA GLY A 299 -1.72 -23.45 1.04
C GLY A 299 -0.32 -23.24 0.46
N LEU A 300 -0.20 -22.52 -0.65
CA LEU A 300 1.07 -22.05 -1.22
C LEU A 300 1.14 -20.51 -1.29
N SER A 301 0.13 -19.83 -0.79
CA SER A 301 0.02 -18.38 -0.78
C SER A 301 1.02 -17.74 0.19
N ASP A 302 1.52 -16.55 -0.15
CA ASP A 302 2.25 -15.71 0.80
C ASP A 302 1.24 -15.04 1.75
N LEU A 303 1.10 -15.58 2.95
CA LEU A 303 0.15 -15.09 3.96
C LEU A 303 0.48 -13.68 4.46
N GLU A 304 1.75 -13.26 4.41
CA GLU A 304 2.13 -11.90 4.83
C GLU A 304 1.69 -10.88 3.78
N GLU A 305 1.93 -11.17 2.49
CA GLU A 305 1.44 -10.34 1.40
C GLU A 305 -0.10 -10.29 1.35
N LEU A 306 -0.77 -11.44 1.51
CA LEU A 306 -2.23 -11.49 1.59
C LEU A 306 -2.79 -10.59 2.70
N HIS A 307 -2.15 -10.60 3.87
CA HIS A 307 -2.55 -9.77 4.99
C HIS A 307 -2.40 -8.27 4.68
N LEU A 308 -1.33 -7.86 3.99
CA LEU A 308 -1.14 -6.47 3.57
C LEU A 308 -2.24 -6.04 2.57
N GLN A 309 -2.56 -6.88 1.59
CA GLN A 309 -3.64 -6.63 0.63
C GLN A 309 -5.00 -6.53 1.32
N ILE A 310 -5.27 -7.36 2.33
CA ILE A 310 -6.51 -7.32 3.14
C ILE A 310 -6.63 -6.01 3.93
N ILE A 311 -5.54 -5.52 4.53
CA ILE A 311 -5.55 -4.24 5.24
C ILE A 311 -5.93 -3.12 4.28
N GLU A 312 -5.24 -3.02 3.15
CA GLU A 312 -5.49 -1.94 2.20
C GLU A 312 -6.92 -1.98 1.66
N PHE A 313 -7.43 -3.16 1.29
CA PHE A 313 -8.82 -3.32 0.85
C PHE A 313 -9.81 -2.92 1.95
N SER A 314 -9.56 -3.34 3.19
CA SER A 314 -10.42 -3.01 4.34
C SER A 314 -10.50 -1.51 4.57
N GLU A 315 -9.36 -0.82 4.56
CA GLU A 315 -9.26 0.62 4.77
C GLU A 315 -9.95 1.40 3.66
N LEU A 316 -9.66 1.07 2.39
CA LEU A 316 -10.32 1.68 1.23
C LEU A 316 -11.83 1.45 1.27
N SER A 317 -12.28 0.21 1.48
CA SER A 317 -13.72 -0.13 1.50
C SER A 317 -14.47 0.60 2.61
N LYS A 318 -13.95 0.60 3.84
CA LYS A 318 -14.53 1.33 4.98
C LYS A 318 -14.50 2.84 4.73
N GLY A 319 -13.39 3.34 4.20
CA GLY A 319 -13.17 4.75 3.90
C GLY A 319 -14.18 5.29 2.89
N ILE A 320 -14.34 4.63 1.74
CA ILE A 320 -15.31 5.04 0.72
C ILE A 320 -16.73 5.02 1.29
N THR A 321 -17.11 3.94 1.98
CA THR A 321 -18.47 3.79 2.56
C THR A 321 -18.77 4.82 3.65
N ARG A 322 -17.73 5.37 4.31
CA ARG A 322 -17.87 6.46 5.28
C ARG A 322 -18.09 7.81 4.61
N GLU A 323 -17.49 8.03 3.45
CA GLU A 323 -17.53 9.32 2.77
C GLU A 323 -18.70 9.45 1.80
N ILE A 324 -19.23 8.38 1.21
CA ILE A 324 -20.39 8.46 0.31
C ILE A 324 -21.37 7.31 0.55
N GLU A 325 -22.64 7.55 0.23
CA GLU A 325 -23.65 6.49 0.24
C GLU A 325 -23.50 5.62 -1.02
N LEU A 326 -22.96 4.42 -0.84
CA LEU A 326 -22.87 3.43 -1.91
C LEU A 326 -24.19 2.68 -2.03
N LEU A 327 -24.97 2.97 -3.08
CA LEU A 327 -26.21 2.26 -3.32
C LEU A 327 -25.94 0.87 -3.86
N ARG A 328 -26.74 -0.12 -3.42
CA ARG A 328 -26.60 -1.50 -3.92
C ARG A 328 -26.82 -1.59 -5.43
N ILE A 329 -27.64 -0.73 -6.01
CA ILE A 329 -27.86 -0.68 -7.47
C ILE A 329 -26.88 0.25 -8.21
N GLY A 330 -26.06 0.99 -7.46
CA GLY A 330 -25.07 1.90 -8.03
C GLY A 330 -23.88 1.16 -8.62
N ASN A 331 -23.23 1.77 -9.62
CA ASN A 331 -22.11 1.17 -10.34
C ASN A 331 -20.96 0.83 -9.38
N TRP A 332 -20.58 1.78 -8.52
CA TRP A 332 -19.50 1.61 -7.56
C TRP A 332 -19.87 0.62 -6.46
N GLY A 333 -21.11 0.68 -5.96
CA GLY A 333 -21.62 -0.31 -5.00
C GLY A 333 -21.56 -1.75 -5.53
N GLN A 334 -22.01 -1.99 -6.77
CA GLN A 334 -21.94 -3.31 -7.40
C GLN A 334 -20.50 -3.82 -7.59
N ARG A 335 -19.60 -2.95 -8.04
CA ARG A 335 -18.18 -3.28 -8.23
C ARG A 335 -17.47 -3.59 -6.92
N LEU A 336 -17.72 -2.81 -5.86
CA LEU A 336 -17.21 -3.10 -4.52
C LEU A 336 -17.73 -4.46 -4.01
N LEU A 337 -19.02 -4.76 -4.18
CA LEU A 337 -19.59 -6.04 -3.77
C LEU A 337 -18.97 -7.22 -4.55
N LYS A 338 -18.74 -7.05 -5.85
CA LYS A 338 -18.06 -8.06 -6.67
C LYS A 338 -16.63 -8.29 -6.17
N ALA A 339 -15.86 -7.24 -5.96
CA ALA A 339 -14.49 -7.32 -5.44
C ALA A 339 -14.45 -8.01 -4.06
N ARG A 340 -15.40 -7.66 -3.18
CA ARG A 340 -15.58 -8.30 -1.86
C ARG A 340 -15.88 -9.80 -1.98
N ASN A 341 -16.74 -10.20 -2.92
CA ASN A 341 -17.06 -11.62 -3.14
C ASN A 341 -15.85 -12.42 -3.63
N VAL A 342 -15.01 -11.84 -4.49
CA VAL A 342 -13.76 -12.47 -4.95
C VAL A 342 -12.85 -12.76 -3.75
N ILE A 343 -12.58 -11.76 -2.92
CA ILE A 343 -11.74 -11.92 -1.73
C ILE A 343 -12.34 -12.93 -0.75
N SER A 344 -13.64 -12.81 -0.46
CA SER A 344 -14.33 -13.75 0.46
C SER A 344 -14.25 -15.20 0.00
N THR A 345 -14.36 -15.44 -1.31
CA THR A 345 -14.26 -16.79 -1.89
C THR A 345 -12.84 -17.32 -1.71
N ALA A 346 -11.83 -16.54 -2.09
CA ALA A 346 -10.44 -16.92 -1.97
C ALA A 346 -10.02 -17.20 -0.51
N ILE A 347 -10.48 -16.39 0.45
CA ILE A 347 -10.22 -16.62 1.89
C ILE A 347 -10.92 -17.90 2.38
N SER A 348 -12.12 -18.19 1.88
CA SER A 348 -12.82 -19.43 2.23
C SER A 348 -12.08 -20.66 1.71
N ASP A 349 -11.54 -20.58 0.48
CA ASP A 349 -10.75 -21.65 -0.13
C ASP A 349 -9.39 -21.83 0.56
N GLU A 350 -8.74 -20.72 0.92
CA GLU A 350 -7.54 -20.72 1.76
C GLU A 350 -7.83 -21.38 3.11
N PHE A 351 -8.93 -21.06 3.79
CA PHE A 351 -9.25 -21.68 5.08
C PHE A 351 -9.67 -23.15 4.99
N ALA A 352 -10.08 -23.65 3.81
CA ALA A 352 -10.60 -25.01 3.66
C ALA A 352 -9.57 -26.12 3.97
N HIS A 353 -8.27 -25.83 3.93
CA HIS A 353 -7.22 -26.81 4.25
C HIS A 353 -6.64 -26.65 5.67
N TYR A 354 -6.81 -25.50 6.32
CA TYR A 354 -6.26 -25.24 7.65
C TYR A 354 -6.65 -26.30 8.70
N PRO A 355 -7.90 -26.82 8.76
CA PRO A 355 -8.24 -27.91 9.69
C PRO A 355 -7.50 -29.22 9.41
N LYS A 356 -7.20 -29.51 8.13
CA LYS A 356 -6.44 -30.71 7.74
C LYS A 356 -4.99 -30.57 8.13
N ASP A 357 -4.41 -29.39 7.92
CA ASP A 357 -3.03 -29.10 8.28
C ASP A 357 -2.87 -29.16 9.81
N LEU A 358 -3.85 -28.64 10.57
CA LEU A 358 -3.87 -28.75 12.03
C LEU A 358 -3.88 -30.22 12.45
N GLY A 359 -4.74 -31.03 11.83
CA GLY A 359 -4.79 -32.47 12.10
C GLY A 359 -3.57 -33.26 11.62
N ALA A 360 -2.77 -32.72 10.71
CA ALA A 360 -1.50 -33.32 10.30
C ALA A 360 -0.35 -32.95 11.24
N ALA A 361 -0.38 -31.74 11.82
CA ALA A 361 0.57 -31.26 12.82
C ALA A 361 0.32 -31.88 14.20
N LEU A 362 -0.94 -32.03 14.59
CA LEU A 362 -1.40 -32.58 15.86
C LEU A 362 -2.26 -33.84 15.62
N PRO A 363 -1.68 -34.98 15.19
CA PRO A 363 -2.45 -36.12 14.71
C PRO A 363 -3.28 -36.82 15.79
N LEU A 364 -4.54 -37.10 15.46
CA LEU A 364 -5.43 -37.97 16.24
C LEU A 364 -5.72 -39.27 15.50
N GLN A 365 -5.32 -40.39 16.10
CA GLN A 365 -5.60 -41.73 15.62
C GLN A 365 -6.86 -42.30 16.28
N ARG A 366 -7.56 -43.19 15.58
CA ARG A 366 -8.73 -43.89 16.13
C ARG A 366 -8.30 -45.18 16.81
N ILE A 367 -8.89 -45.47 17.95
CA ILE A 367 -8.68 -46.73 18.65
C ILE A 367 -9.78 -47.71 18.24
N GLY A 368 -9.39 -48.79 17.55
CA GLY A 368 -10.26 -49.92 17.20
C GLY A 368 -11.33 -49.64 16.13
N GLY A 369 -12.28 -50.57 15.98
CA GLY A 369 -13.37 -50.51 14.98
C GLY A 369 -14.61 -49.72 15.40
N PHE A 370 -14.53 -48.97 16.49
CA PHE A 370 -15.61 -48.09 16.93
C PHE A 370 -15.84 -47.00 15.87
N GLY A 371 -17.10 -46.66 15.59
CA GLY A 371 -17.49 -45.73 14.51
C GLY A 371 -16.93 -44.30 14.67
N ARG A 372 -17.55 -43.32 14.01
CA ARG A 372 -17.07 -41.91 14.02
C ARG A 372 -16.84 -41.29 15.42
N SER A 373 -17.45 -41.83 16.47
CA SER A 373 -17.36 -41.37 17.86
C SER A 373 -16.47 -42.25 18.76
N GLY A 374 -15.65 -43.13 18.18
CA GLY A 374 -14.73 -43.98 18.94
C GLY A 374 -13.64 -43.17 19.67
N PRO A 375 -13.03 -43.75 20.73
CA PRO A 375 -11.94 -43.12 21.46
C PRO A 375 -10.77 -42.79 20.53
N ARG A 376 -10.15 -41.62 20.75
CA ARG A 376 -9.01 -41.13 19.98
C ARG A 376 -7.74 -41.14 20.82
N ARG A 377 -6.61 -41.40 20.16
CA ARG A 377 -5.27 -41.42 20.76
C ARG A 377 -4.35 -40.47 20.00
N VAL A 378 -3.40 -39.86 20.68
CA VAL A 378 -2.30 -39.14 20.04
C VAL A 378 -1.18 -40.13 19.74
N ASP A 379 -0.58 -40.01 18.55
CA ASP A 379 0.61 -40.79 18.21
C ASP A 379 1.86 -40.06 18.70
N ILE A 380 2.45 -40.57 19.78
CA ILE A 380 3.69 -40.06 20.38
C ILE A 380 4.91 -40.92 20.02
N SER A 381 4.79 -41.83 19.05
CA SER A 381 5.89 -42.74 18.66
C SER A 381 7.06 -41.99 18.00
N HIS A 382 6.81 -40.78 17.51
CA HIS A 382 7.79 -39.93 16.84
C HIS A 382 7.68 -38.49 17.36
N MET A 383 8.78 -37.74 17.29
CA MET A 383 8.76 -36.29 17.50
C MET A 383 7.78 -35.59 16.54
N PRO A 384 7.15 -34.48 16.96
CA PRO A 384 6.36 -33.66 16.05
C PRO A 384 7.21 -33.13 14.89
N ASP A 385 6.56 -33.01 13.73
CA ASP A 385 7.18 -32.54 12.51
C ASP A 385 7.23 -31.00 12.49
N GLU A 386 8.42 -30.43 12.66
CA GLU A 386 8.62 -28.98 12.77
C GLU A 386 8.13 -28.19 11.54
N GLU A 387 8.18 -28.78 10.34
CA GLU A 387 7.65 -28.11 9.14
C GLU A 387 6.13 -27.95 9.24
N LYS A 388 5.43 -28.97 9.77
CA LYS A 388 3.97 -28.89 9.99
C LYS A 388 3.63 -27.93 11.13
N LEU A 389 4.41 -27.94 12.21
CA LEU A 389 4.21 -27.00 13.32
C LEU A 389 4.38 -25.55 12.84
N SER A 390 5.47 -25.27 12.13
CA SER A 390 5.76 -23.94 11.58
C SER A 390 4.67 -23.45 10.62
N ARG A 391 4.07 -24.36 9.83
CA ARG A 391 2.94 -24.04 8.96
C ARG A 391 1.74 -23.55 9.77
N ILE A 392 1.32 -24.29 10.79
CA ILE A 392 0.19 -23.91 11.66
C ILE A 392 0.42 -22.59 12.39
N ARG A 393 1.66 -22.31 12.82
CA ARG A 393 1.99 -20.99 13.39
C ARG A 393 1.73 -19.86 12.40
N ARG A 394 2.10 -20.04 11.13
CA ARG A 394 1.87 -19.02 10.09
C ARG A 394 0.38 -18.85 9.80
N GLU A 395 -0.36 -19.94 9.67
CA GLU A 395 -1.81 -19.93 9.42
C GLU A 395 -2.58 -19.26 10.56
N LEU A 396 -2.32 -19.65 11.81
CA LEU A 396 -2.96 -19.04 12.98
C LEU A 396 -2.61 -17.55 13.12
N LYS A 397 -1.33 -17.19 12.92
CA LYS A 397 -0.91 -15.77 12.90
C LYS A 397 -1.69 -14.98 11.84
N PHE A 398 -1.89 -15.55 10.66
CA PHE A 398 -2.67 -14.93 9.60
C PHE A 398 -4.15 -14.77 9.99
N VAL A 399 -4.81 -15.83 10.47
CA VAL A 399 -6.21 -15.81 10.93
C VAL A 399 -6.40 -14.74 12.00
N LEU A 400 -5.56 -14.72 13.04
CA LEU A 400 -5.70 -13.79 14.15
C LEU A 400 -5.49 -12.33 13.72
N LYS A 401 -4.52 -12.06 12.83
CA LYS A 401 -4.28 -10.70 12.32
C LYS A 401 -5.40 -10.19 11.41
N THR A 402 -6.08 -11.08 10.70
CA THR A 402 -7.11 -10.71 9.72
C THR A 402 -8.53 -10.70 10.28
N LYS A 403 -8.76 -11.34 11.43
CA LYS A 403 -10.09 -11.52 12.05
C LYS A 403 -10.88 -10.21 12.18
N ASP A 404 -10.25 -9.14 12.66
CA ASP A 404 -10.94 -7.85 12.88
C ASP A 404 -11.29 -7.11 11.57
N LEU A 405 -10.78 -7.61 10.43
CA LEU A 405 -11.03 -7.09 9.10
C LEU A 405 -12.05 -7.94 8.32
N ALA A 406 -12.46 -9.09 8.85
CA ALA A 406 -13.30 -10.08 8.18
C ALA A 406 -14.60 -9.51 7.61
N GLN A 407 -15.30 -8.67 8.39
CA GLN A 407 -16.54 -8.02 7.94
C GLN A 407 -16.32 -7.10 6.74
N SER A 408 -15.23 -6.32 6.74
CA SER A 408 -14.95 -5.37 5.65
C SER A 408 -14.53 -6.02 4.34
N ILE A 409 -13.94 -7.21 4.40
CA ILE A 409 -13.61 -7.99 3.21
C ILE A 409 -14.71 -9.02 2.88
N GLY A 410 -15.84 -9.01 3.60
CA GLY A 410 -16.97 -9.92 3.37
C GLY A 410 -16.74 -11.37 3.76
N ALA A 411 -15.62 -11.69 4.42
CA ALA A 411 -15.21 -13.05 4.74
C ALA A 411 -15.69 -13.53 6.13
N GLN A 412 -16.55 -12.78 6.84
CA GLN A 412 -16.98 -13.09 8.21
C GLN A 412 -17.43 -14.55 8.39
N ALA A 413 -18.22 -15.08 7.45
CA ALA A 413 -18.70 -16.47 7.50
C ALA A 413 -17.57 -17.51 7.46
N ALA A 414 -16.44 -17.22 6.79
CA ALA A 414 -15.28 -18.10 6.75
C ALA A 414 -14.61 -18.21 8.13
N PHE A 415 -14.48 -17.08 8.84
CA PHE A 415 -13.95 -17.04 10.21
C PHE A 415 -14.89 -17.69 11.21
N ASP A 416 -16.20 -17.41 11.11
CA ASP A 416 -17.23 -17.98 11.98
C ASP A 416 -17.33 -19.51 11.84
N LYS A 417 -16.88 -20.06 10.70
CA LYS A 417 -16.75 -21.51 10.49
C LYS A 417 -15.42 -22.06 11.00
N LEU A 418 -14.30 -21.42 10.64
CA LEU A 418 -12.95 -21.94 10.91
C LEU A 418 -12.62 -21.97 12.40
N LEU A 419 -12.88 -20.88 13.13
CA LEU A 419 -12.47 -20.75 14.53
C LEU A 419 -13.14 -21.80 15.44
N PRO A 420 -14.46 -22.03 15.38
CA PRO A 420 -15.08 -23.10 16.16
C PRO A 420 -14.60 -24.50 15.77
N GLU A 421 -14.25 -24.75 14.50
CA GLU A 421 -13.70 -26.03 14.06
C GLU A 421 -12.32 -26.28 14.68
N PHE A 422 -11.47 -25.25 14.74
CA PHE A 422 -10.18 -25.28 15.43
C PHE A 422 -10.34 -25.52 16.93
N GLU A 423 -11.23 -24.78 17.59
CA GLU A 423 -11.51 -24.94 19.02
C GLU A 423 -12.00 -26.37 19.34
N ALA A 424 -12.94 -26.91 18.55
CA ALA A 424 -13.45 -28.26 18.75
C ALA A 424 -12.38 -29.34 18.54
N TYR A 425 -11.49 -29.14 17.57
CA TYR A 425 -10.34 -30.02 17.35
C TYR A 425 -9.40 -30.00 18.55
N MET A 426 -9.03 -28.80 19.01
CA MET A 426 -8.11 -28.62 20.13
C MET A 426 -8.66 -29.19 21.43
N VAL A 427 -9.94 -28.99 21.76
CA VAL A 427 -10.57 -29.61 22.94
C VAL A 427 -10.42 -31.14 22.90
N THR A 428 -10.69 -31.75 21.74
CA THR A 428 -10.55 -33.20 21.57
C THR A 428 -9.08 -33.64 21.69
N TYR A 429 -8.16 -32.86 21.12
CA TYR A 429 -6.73 -33.15 21.15
C TYR A 429 -6.14 -33.05 22.56
N GLU A 430 -6.48 -31.99 23.29
CA GLU A 430 -6.03 -31.74 24.67
C GLU A 430 -6.41 -32.88 25.62
N ASP A 431 -7.64 -33.38 25.54
CA ASP A 431 -8.06 -34.50 26.37
C ASP A 431 -7.32 -35.80 25.98
N ALA A 432 -7.07 -36.01 24.68
CA ALA A 432 -6.36 -37.19 24.20
C ALA A 432 -4.87 -37.19 24.57
N ILE A 433 -4.16 -36.05 24.45
CA ILE A 433 -2.75 -35.97 24.83
C ILE A 433 -2.57 -36.13 26.34
N LEU A 434 -3.48 -35.57 27.15
CA LEU A 434 -3.41 -35.72 28.60
C LEU A 434 -3.63 -37.17 29.05
N GLU A 435 -4.51 -37.91 28.37
CA GLU A 435 -4.69 -39.34 28.63
C GLU A 435 -3.46 -40.14 28.20
N GLU A 436 -2.90 -39.81 27.03
CA GLU A 436 -1.69 -40.46 26.52
C GLU A 436 -0.49 -40.27 27.46
N MET A 437 -0.31 -39.06 27.99
CA MET A 437 0.76 -38.73 28.94
C MET A 437 0.64 -39.48 30.27
N ARG A 438 -0.55 -39.94 30.68
CA ARG A 438 -0.71 -40.76 31.90
C ARG A 438 -0.19 -42.18 31.72
N HIS A 439 -0.03 -42.63 30.49
CA HIS A 439 0.23 -44.03 30.16
C HIS A 439 1.48 -44.19 29.27
N CYS A 440 2.18 -43.09 28.96
CA CYS A 440 3.37 -43.14 28.12
C CYS A 440 4.58 -43.69 28.88
N GLU A 441 5.43 -44.44 28.18
CA GLU A 441 6.70 -44.95 28.70
C GLU A 441 7.74 -43.81 28.79
N ALA A 442 8.76 -43.99 29.63
CA ALA A 442 9.75 -42.95 29.91
C ALA A 442 10.62 -42.58 28.69
N ASP A 443 10.76 -43.47 27.72
CA ASP A 443 11.55 -43.27 26.49
C ASP A 443 10.85 -42.41 25.43
N VAL A 444 9.53 -42.25 25.51
CA VAL A 444 8.71 -41.42 24.63
C VAL A 444 8.09 -40.20 25.33
N ALA A 445 8.40 -39.99 26.61
CA ALA A 445 7.93 -38.87 27.41
C ALA A 445 8.27 -37.51 26.78
N ASP A 446 9.49 -37.36 26.25
CA ASP A 446 9.94 -36.13 25.58
C ASP A 446 9.12 -35.81 24.33
N HIS A 447 8.64 -36.82 23.59
CA HIS A 447 7.76 -36.61 22.43
C HIS A 447 6.39 -36.08 22.87
N ALA A 448 5.82 -36.67 23.92
CA ALA A 448 4.53 -36.27 24.45
C ALA A 448 4.58 -34.83 25.02
N GLU A 449 5.69 -34.45 25.66
CA GLU A 449 5.91 -33.07 26.12
C GLU A 449 5.99 -32.10 24.93
N ALA A 450 6.72 -32.42 23.86
CA ALA A 450 6.80 -31.58 22.67
C ALA A 450 5.43 -31.36 21.99
N PHE A 451 4.60 -32.40 21.88
CA PHE A 451 3.22 -32.27 21.39
C PHE A 451 2.34 -31.43 22.31
N LEU A 452 2.45 -31.60 23.64
CA LEU A 452 1.72 -30.81 24.62
C LEU A 452 2.11 -29.32 24.57
N GLU A 453 3.40 -29.02 24.44
CA GLU A 453 3.90 -27.66 24.33
C GLU A 453 3.32 -26.95 23.10
N PHE A 454 3.34 -27.63 21.95
CA PHE A 454 2.76 -27.06 20.74
C PHE A 454 1.23 -26.92 20.83
N ALA A 455 0.53 -27.91 21.41
CA ALA A 455 -0.90 -27.81 21.64
C ALA A 455 -1.24 -26.63 22.57
N ALA A 456 -0.43 -26.38 23.60
CA ALA A 456 -0.58 -25.22 24.47
C ALA A 456 -0.32 -23.89 23.74
N GLU A 457 0.66 -23.85 22.83
CA GLU A 457 0.89 -22.68 21.97
C GLU A 457 -0.35 -22.35 21.12
N VAL A 458 -0.94 -23.34 20.48
CA VAL A 458 -2.17 -23.18 19.68
C VAL A 458 -3.34 -22.75 20.56
N SER A 459 -3.52 -23.37 21.73
CA SER A 459 -4.61 -23.04 22.66
C SER A 459 -4.45 -21.66 23.29
N GLU A 460 -3.23 -21.17 23.52
CA GLU A 460 -2.98 -19.79 23.95
C GLU A 460 -3.52 -18.80 22.91
N GLN A 461 -3.28 -19.09 21.63
CA GLN A 461 -3.71 -18.23 20.52
C GLN A 461 -5.23 -18.23 20.33
N LEU A 462 -5.91 -19.36 20.55
CA LEU A 462 -7.37 -19.50 20.39
C LEU A 462 -8.16 -19.03 21.62
N THR A 463 -7.76 -19.47 22.82
CA THR A 463 -8.55 -19.33 24.06
C THR A 463 -7.89 -18.44 25.12
N GLY A 464 -6.64 -18.03 24.91
CA GLY A 464 -5.87 -17.18 25.79
C GLY A 464 -4.95 -17.92 26.77
N ARG A 465 -4.07 -17.15 27.42
CA ARG A 465 -2.98 -17.65 28.28
C ARG A 465 -3.40 -18.56 29.44
N ALA A 466 -4.55 -18.29 30.05
CA ALA A 466 -5.00 -19.03 31.22
C ALA A 466 -5.34 -20.50 30.88
N GLY A 467 -5.93 -20.73 29.71
CA GLY A 467 -6.24 -22.06 29.20
C GLY A 467 -4.97 -22.86 28.95
N ALA A 468 -4.05 -22.30 28.16
CA ALA A 468 -2.76 -22.91 27.85
C ALA A 468 -1.92 -23.25 29.10
N ALA A 469 -1.83 -22.32 30.05
CA ALA A 469 -1.12 -22.56 31.31
C ALA A 469 -1.74 -23.71 32.13
N THR A 470 -3.07 -23.82 32.09
CA THR A 470 -3.81 -24.92 32.75
C THR A 470 -3.53 -26.25 32.06
N LEU A 471 -3.51 -26.28 30.73
CA LEU A 471 -3.15 -27.47 29.95
C LEU A 471 -1.74 -27.97 30.30
N LEU A 472 -0.74 -27.09 30.27
CA LEU A 472 0.64 -27.43 30.62
C LEU A 472 0.75 -27.98 32.05
N LYS A 473 0.04 -27.37 33.02
CA LYS A 473 0.01 -27.86 34.40
C LYS A 473 -0.62 -29.26 34.48
N ARG A 474 -1.74 -29.50 33.78
CA ARG A 474 -2.40 -30.82 33.73
C ARG A 474 -1.49 -31.88 33.10
N GLY A 475 -0.74 -31.52 32.05
CA GLY A 475 0.20 -32.42 31.39
C GLY A 475 1.36 -32.84 32.29
N ARG A 476 1.96 -31.90 33.04
CA ARG A 476 3.00 -32.24 34.04
C ARG A 476 2.50 -33.21 35.10
N VAL A 477 1.27 -33.02 35.57
CA VAL A 477 0.65 -33.94 36.55
C VAL A 477 0.36 -35.30 35.93
N ALA A 478 -0.09 -35.34 34.67
CA ALA A 478 -0.31 -36.59 33.93
C ALA A 478 0.99 -37.39 33.78
N LEU A 479 2.09 -36.74 33.41
CA LEU A 479 3.40 -37.36 33.26
C LEU A 479 4.01 -37.84 34.59
N GLN A 480 3.74 -37.13 35.69
CA GLN A 480 4.11 -37.60 37.03
C GLN A 480 3.36 -38.85 37.47
N ALA A 481 2.18 -39.12 36.88
CA ALA A 481 1.38 -40.29 37.20
C ALA A 481 1.73 -41.51 36.34
N SER A 482 2.50 -41.34 35.25
CA SER A 482 2.99 -42.44 34.40
C SER A 482 4.34 -43.02 34.87
N ALA A 483 5.13 -42.23 35.60
CA ALA A 483 6.36 -42.64 36.27
C ALA A 483 6.11 -43.45 37.55
#